data_AF-A0A9D5FX91-F1
#
_entry.id   AF-A0A9D5FX91-F1
#
_cell.length_a   1.000
_cell.length_b   1.000
_cell.length_c   1.000
_cell.angle_alpha   90.00
_cell.angle_beta   90.00
_cell.angle_gamma   90.00
#
_symmetry.space_group_name_H-M   'P 1'
#
loop_
_entity.id
_entity.type
_entity.pdbx_description
1 polymer ?
#
loop_
_entity_poly.entity_id
_entity_poly.type
_entity_poly.pdbx_seq_one_letter_code
_entity_poly.pdbx_strand_id
1 'polypeptide(L)'
;MKKKILFIINPISGTVSKARIPDAIDKYLDKDKFEYNITETAYAGHATELARQASADGYDIVVAIGGDGTVNEVARAIVHTQTALAIIPRGSGNGLARHLLIPINVKKSIAIINACKIHELDYGMINEHPFFCTCGMGFDAFISQKFAEAGKRGLITYAEKVLEAGLQYKPETYKIEVDEESVSHKAFLISCANASQYGNNAYIAPQASMSDGLMDVVIMEPFDALEAPQIAIDMFSKTLNKNSKIKTFKTKHLRIHRSAPGVIHFDGDPVMTGADIDIKLINKGIRVVVNPNGNKAVRKPNFIQNSAADLFNELNAIRHDIQRRTRRGLILTRMLQKKIGRKLPGI
;
A
#
# COMPACT_ATOMS: atom_id res chain seq x y z
N MET A 1 -7.69 -37.48 -3.64
CA MET A 1 -6.66 -37.30 -2.59
C MET A 1 -6.94 -35.98 -1.90
N LYS A 2 -6.84 -35.93 -0.57
CA LYS A 2 -7.03 -34.67 0.19
C LYS A 2 -5.85 -33.73 -0.08
N LYS A 3 -6.10 -32.43 -0.08
CA LYS A 3 -5.06 -31.41 -0.17
C LYS A 3 -4.43 -31.15 1.20
N LYS A 4 -3.13 -30.93 1.24
CA LYS A 4 -2.37 -30.62 2.46
C LYS A 4 -2.40 -29.13 2.76
N ILE A 5 -2.84 -28.76 3.97
CA ILE A 5 -2.86 -27.36 4.42
C ILE A 5 -2.02 -27.17 5.69
N LEU A 6 -1.11 -26.19 5.68
CA LEU A 6 -0.46 -25.71 6.90
C LEU A 6 -1.05 -24.37 7.31
N PHE A 7 -1.54 -24.28 8.55
CA PHE A 7 -1.94 -23.02 9.15
C PHE A 7 -0.81 -22.46 10.02
N ILE A 8 -0.31 -21.28 9.68
CA ILE A 8 0.75 -20.57 10.43
C ILE A 8 0.11 -19.42 11.20
N ILE A 9 0.11 -19.51 12.53
CA ILE A 9 -0.47 -18.51 13.42
C ILE A 9 0.62 -17.58 13.95
N ASN A 10 0.42 -16.27 13.79
CA ASN A 10 1.20 -15.29 14.55
C ASN A 10 0.47 -14.93 15.85
N PRO A 11 0.91 -15.40 17.03
CA PRO A 11 0.20 -15.19 18.28
C PRO A 11 0.17 -13.70 18.69
N ILE A 12 1.17 -12.90 18.29
CA ILE A 12 1.33 -11.50 18.67
C ILE A 12 0.79 -10.49 17.64
N SER A 13 0.18 -10.93 16.53
CA SER A 13 -0.27 -10.02 15.47
C SER A 13 -1.60 -9.31 15.79
N GLY A 14 -1.69 -7.99 15.64
CA GLY A 14 -2.95 -7.26 15.91
C GLY A 14 -3.41 -7.34 17.37
N THR A 15 -4.62 -6.83 17.65
CA THR A 15 -5.11 -6.61 19.03
C THR A 15 -6.07 -7.68 19.55
N VAL A 16 -6.54 -8.58 18.68
CA VAL A 16 -7.56 -9.57 19.04
C VAL A 16 -6.90 -10.95 19.27
N SER A 17 -7.31 -11.64 20.33
CA SER A 17 -6.83 -12.98 20.68
C SER A 17 -7.09 -14.00 19.57
N LYS A 18 -6.11 -14.88 19.34
CA LYS A 18 -6.17 -15.98 18.34
C LYS A 18 -6.45 -17.34 18.98
N ALA A 19 -6.62 -17.42 20.30
CA ALA A 19 -6.73 -18.69 21.03
C ALA A 19 -7.86 -19.61 20.52
N ARG A 20 -8.95 -19.05 19.98
CA ARG A 20 -10.08 -19.83 19.45
C ARG A 20 -9.96 -20.15 17.95
N ILE A 21 -8.89 -19.75 17.29
CA ILE A 21 -8.72 -19.99 15.85
C ILE A 21 -8.49 -21.49 15.56
N PRO A 22 -7.67 -22.25 16.33
CA PRO A 22 -7.57 -23.70 16.15
C PRO A 22 -8.92 -24.41 16.24
N ASP A 23 -9.74 -24.11 17.25
CA ASP A 23 -11.09 -24.68 17.38
C ASP A 23 -11.99 -24.33 16.18
N ALA A 24 -11.87 -23.09 15.68
CA ALA A 24 -12.62 -22.66 14.50
C ALA A 24 -12.17 -23.39 13.23
N ILE A 25 -10.87 -23.63 13.07
CA ILE A 25 -10.31 -24.44 11.96
C ILE A 25 -10.88 -25.85 12.06
N ASP A 26 -10.76 -26.49 13.23
CA ASP A 26 -11.24 -27.87 13.40
C ASP A 26 -12.75 -28.00 13.15
N LYS A 27 -13.52 -27.00 13.58
CA LYS A 27 -14.98 -27.00 13.44
C LYS A 27 -15.47 -26.70 12.02
N TYR A 28 -14.79 -25.81 11.28
CA TYR A 28 -15.33 -25.25 10.03
C TYR A 28 -14.56 -25.65 8.78
N LEU A 29 -13.34 -26.19 8.88
CA LEU A 29 -12.59 -26.67 7.73
C LEU A 29 -13.26 -27.92 7.14
N ASP A 30 -13.33 -27.99 5.81
CA ASP A 30 -13.83 -29.15 5.08
C ASP A 30 -12.80 -30.29 5.11
N LYS A 31 -12.90 -31.15 6.14
CA LYS A 31 -11.99 -32.27 6.38
C LYS A 31 -12.08 -33.37 5.32
N ASP A 32 -13.09 -33.36 4.46
CA ASP A 32 -13.18 -34.30 3.33
C ASP A 32 -12.29 -33.87 2.17
N LYS A 33 -12.07 -32.55 2.03
CA LYS A 33 -11.13 -31.96 1.05
C LYS A 33 -9.71 -31.83 1.56
N PHE A 34 -9.53 -31.61 2.86
CA PHE A 34 -8.24 -31.20 3.41
C PHE A 34 -7.77 -32.07 4.57
N GLU A 35 -6.47 -32.34 4.56
CA GLU A 35 -5.72 -32.69 5.77
C GLU A 35 -4.91 -31.46 6.21
N TYR A 36 -4.81 -31.23 7.52
CA TYR A 36 -4.24 -29.98 8.01
C TYR A 36 -3.32 -30.14 9.23
N ASN A 37 -2.37 -29.22 9.32
CA ASN A 37 -1.53 -28.98 10.49
C ASN A 37 -1.62 -27.52 10.91
N ILE A 38 -1.40 -27.25 12.20
CA ILE A 38 -1.34 -25.91 12.76
C ILE A 38 0.01 -25.74 13.45
N THR A 39 0.65 -24.59 13.24
CA THR A 39 1.89 -24.19 13.90
C THR A 39 1.86 -22.72 14.25
N GLU A 40 2.67 -22.30 15.23
CA GLU A 40 2.78 -20.90 15.66
C GLU A 40 4.18 -20.32 15.36
N THR A 41 4.22 -19.04 15.02
CA THR A 41 5.49 -18.31 14.88
C THR A 41 6.09 -18.01 16.25
N ALA A 42 7.42 -18.11 16.40
CA ALA A 42 8.11 -17.82 17.66
C ALA A 42 8.87 -16.48 17.63
N TYR A 43 9.33 -16.06 16.45
CA TYR A 43 10.11 -14.83 16.24
C TYR A 43 9.81 -14.22 14.87
N ALA A 44 10.26 -12.97 14.65
CA ALA A 44 10.15 -12.30 13.35
C ALA A 44 10.94 -13.05 12.27
N GLY A 45 10.33 -13.34 11.13
CA GLY A 45 10.91 -14.18 10.08
C GLY A 45 10.55 -15.66 10.17
N HIS A 46 10.03 -16.15 11.31
CA HIS A 46 9.71 -17.58 11.48
C HIS A 46 8.62 -18.05 10.50
N ALA A 47 7.68 -17.18 10.08
CA ALA A 47 6.66 -17.59 9.12
C ALA A 47 7.26 -17.84 7.72
N THR A 48 8.35 -17.15 7.35
CA THR A 48 9.11 -17.43 6.12
C THR A 48 9.74 -18.82 6.16
N GLU A 49 10.37 -19.19 7.27
CA GLU A 49 11.00 -20.50 7.43
C GLU A 49 9.96 -21.63 7.36
N LEU A 50 8.87 -21.50 8.12
CA LEU A 50 7.76 -22.46 8.13
C LEU A 50 7.11 -22.61 6.76
N ALA A 51 6.86 -21.51 6.05
CA ALA A 51 6.24 -21.55 4.73
C ALA A 51 7.16 -22.15 3.66
N ARG A 52 8.47 -21.86 3.73
CA ARG A 52 9.47 -22.48 2.84
C ARG A 52 9.54 -23.99 3.06
N GLN A 53 9.59 -24.43 4.32
CA GLN A 53 9.60 -25.85 4.66
C GLN A 53 8.32 -26.54 4.19
N ALA A 54 7.16 -25.94 4.45
CA ALA A 54 5.88 -26.48 3.98
C ALA A 54 5.83 -26.63 2.45
N SER A 55 6.41 -25.68 1.71
CA SER A 55 6.49 -25.80 0.26
C SER A 55 7.38 -26.96 -0.18
N ALA A 56 8.53 -27.14 0.47
CA ALA A 56 9.43 -28.28 0.23
C ALA A 56 8.79 -29.62 0.58
N ASP A 57 7.96 -29.66 1.63
CA ASP A 57 7.23 -30.85 2.09
C ASP A 57 5.98 -31.16 1.24
N GLY A 58 5.73 -30.37 0.19
CA GLY A 58 4.64 -30.59 -0.76
C GLY A 58 3.27 -30.18 -0.25
N TYR A 59 3.17 -29.22 0.68
CA TYR A 59 1.89 -28.65 1.05
C TYR A 59 1.24 -27.92 -0.12
N ASP A 60 -0.05 -28.18 -0.35
CA ASP A 60 -0.84 -27.49 -1.39
C ASP A 60 -1.11 -26.04 -1.02
N ILE A 61 -1.36 -25.76 0.27
CA ILE A 61 -1.77 -24.44 0.75
C ILE A 61 -1.06 -24.13 2.08
N VAL A 62 -0.52 -22.91 2.18
CA VAL A 62 -0.08 -22.33 3.46
C VAL A 62 -1.00 -21.16 3.79
N VAL A 63 -1.63 -21.23 4.96
CA VAL A 63 -2.58 -20.22 5.46
C VAL A 63 -1.85 -19.32 6.45
N ALA A 64 -1.66 -18.05 6.07
CA ALA A 64 -1.15 -17.01 6.95
C ALA A 64 -2.27 -16.48 7.86
N ILE A 65 -2.15 -16.72 9.18
CA ILE A 65 -3.07 -16.21 10.20
C ILE A 65 -2.37 -15.10 10.97
N GLY A 66 -2.51 -13.87 10.48
CA GLY A 66 -1.79 -12.74 11.05
C GLY A 66 -2.11 -11.40 10.38
N GLY A 67 -1.23 -10.42 10.56
CA GLY A 67 -1.30 -9.14 9.86
C GLY A 67 -0.51 -9.12 8.56
N ASP A 68 -0.34 -7.95 7.99
CA ASP A 68 0.35 -7.75 6.70
C ASP A 68 1.77 -8.31 6.70
N GLY A 69 2.53 -8.10 7.78
CA GLY A 69 3.86 -8.71 7.96
C GLY A 69 3.84 -10.23 7.83
N THR A 70 3.00 -10.94 8.60
CA THR A 70 2.87 -12.42 8.51
C THR A 70 2.48 -12.87 7.10
N VAL A 71 1.58 -12.14 6.45
CA VAL A 71 1.17 -12.45 5.07
C VAL A 71 2.34 -12.28 4.11
N ASN A 72 3.11 -11.18 4.21
CA ASN A 72 4.32 -10.96 3.41
C ASN A 72 5.37 -12.05 3.68
N GLU A 73 5.62 -12.41 4.94
CA GLU A 73 6.59 -13.45 5.31
C GLU A 73 6.28 -14.81 4.66
N VAL A 74 5.01 -15.20 4.64
CA VAL A 74 4.57 -16.44 3.99
C VAL A 74 4.65 -16.28 2.48
N ALA A 75 4.08 -15.21 1.93
CA ALA A 75 3.97 -15.00 0.49
C ALA A 75 5.35 -15.00 -0.20
N ARG A 76 6.34 -14.28 0.34
CA ARG A 76 7.70 -14.23 -0.21
C ARG A 76 8.42 -15.58 -0.18
N ALA A 77 8.05 -16.47 0.74
CA ALA A 77 8.67 -17.78 0.87
C ALA A 77 8.17 -18.78 -0.18
N ILE A 78 7.01 -18.52 -0.78
CA ILE A 78 6.30 -19.47 -1.67
C ILE A 78 6.07 -18.90 -3.08
N VAL A 79 6.66 -17.76 -3.42
CA VAL A 79 6.68 -17.30 -4.83
C VAL A 79 7.37 -18.36 -5.68
N HIS A 80 6.87 -18.54 -6.91
CA HIS A 80 7.37 -19.52 -7.87
C HIS A 80 7.31 -21.00 -7.42
N THR A 81 6.50 -21.31 -6.39
CA THR A 81 6.23 -22.69 -6.00
C THR A 81 4.80 -23.12 -6.37
N GLN A 82 4.48 -24.40 -6.20
CA GLN A 82 3.12 -24.91 -6.42
C GLN A 82 2.18 -24.65 -5.23
N THR A 83 2.73 -24.23 -4.09
CA THR A 83 2.01 -23.96 -2.84
C THR A 83 1.25 -22.65 -2.93
N ALA A 84 -0.05 -22.66 -2.61
CA ALA A 84 -0.87 -21.47 -2.62
C ALA A 84 -0.89 -20.75 -1.26
N LEU A 85 -0.89 -19.42 -1.28
CA LEU A 85 -1.18 -18.58 -0.13
C LEU A 85 -2.68 -18.56 0.15
N ALA A 86 -3.06 -18.76 1.40
CA ALA A 86 -4.38 -18.39 1.93
C ALA A 86 -4.22 -17.45 3.13
N ILE A 87 -5.26 -16.65 3.43
CA ILE A 87 -5.16 -15.62 4.46
C ILE A 87 -6.35 -15.70 5.41
N ILE A 88 -6.08 -15.71 6.72
CA ILE A 88 -7.05 -15.39 7.76
C ILE A 88 -6.58 -14.08 8.43
N PRO A 89 -7.15 -12.93 8.03
CA PRO A 89 -6.61 -11.63 8.42
C PRO A 89 -6.88 -11.31 9.89
N ARG A 90 -5.80 -11.09 10.66
CA ARG A 90 -5.77 -10.82 12.10
C ARG A 90 -4.86 -9.65 12.50
N GLY A 91 -4.42 -8.85 11.54
CA GLY A 91 -3.70 -7.59 11.79
C GLY A 91 -4.61 -6.37 11.90
N SER A 92 -4.00 -5.19 12.05
CA SER A 92 -4.69 -3.90 12.05
C SER A 92 -5.03 -3.41 10.63
N GLY A 93 -4.10 -3.54 9.68
CA GLY A 93 -4.25 -3.11 8.28
C GLY A 93 -5.00 -4.12 7.43
N ASN A 94 -4.38 -5.29 7.21
CA ASN A 94 -4.84 -6.39 6.36
C ASN A 94 -5.00 -5.97 4.88
N GLY A 95 -4.06 -5.20 4.35
CA GLY A 95 -4.06 -4.64 2.99
C GLY A 95 -4.33 -5.70 1.91
N LEU A 96 -3.56 -6.78 1.88
CA LEU A 96 -3.72 -7.83 0.87
C LEU A 96 -5.07 -8.55 0.99
N ALA A 97 -5.45 -8.91 2.21
CA ALA A 97 -6.73 -9.59 2.47
C ALA A 97 -7.91 -8.71 2.06
N ARG A 98 -7.89 -7.41 2.38
CA ARG A 98 -8.93 -6.47 1.98
C ARG A 98 -8.94 -6.24 0.48
N HIS A 99 -7.77 -6.19 -0.17
CA HIS A 99 -7.70 -6.16 -1.61
C HIS A 99 -8.42 -7.39 -2.18
N LEU A 100 -8.03 -8.60 -1.77
CA LEU A 100 -8.63 -9.87 -2.22
C LEU A 100 -10.07 -10.11 -1.72
N LEU A 101 -10.66 -9.15 -1.02
CA LEU A 101 -12.01 -9.21 -0.45
C LEU A 101 -12.20 -10.41 0.48
N ILE A 102 -11.14 -10.82 1.19
CA ILE A 102 -11.17 -11.86 2.20
C ILE A 102 -11.79 -11.26 3.48
N PRO A 103 -12.86 -11.86 4.02
CA PRO A 103 -13.51 -11.36 5.22
C PRO A 103 -12.58 -11.38 6.45
N ILE A 104 -12.77 -10.41 7.36
CA ILE A 104 -12.09 -10.39 8.67
C ILE A 104 -12.62 -11.49 9.61
N ASN A 105 -13.86 -11.93 9.39
CA ASN A 105 -14.47 -12.99 10.18
C ASN A 105 -13.83 -14.36 9.85
N VAL A 106 -13.21 -14.99 10.85
CA VAL A 106 -12.47 -16.26 10.73
C VAL A 106 -13.31 -17.36 10.05
N LYS A 107 -14.56 -17.57 10.48
CA LYS A 107 -15.44 -18.59 9.88
C LYS A 107 -15.66 -18.32 8.39
N LYS A 108 -15.88 -17.05 8.01
CA LYS A 108 -16.05 -16.67 6.60
C LYS A 108 -14.73 -16.82 5.83
N SER A 109 -13.57 -16.53 6.41
CA SER A 109 -12.27 -16.77 5.77
C SER A 109 -12.05 -18.27 5.52
N ILE A 110 -12.38 -19.13 6.49
CA ILE A 110 -12.33 -20.60 6.34
C ILE A 110 -13.29 -21.07 5.23
N ALA A 111 -14.47 -20.47 5.11
CA ALA A 111 -15.38 -20.78 4.01
C ALA A 111 -14.78 -20.46 2.62
N ILE A 112 -13.96 -19.40 2.50
CA ILE A 112 -13.20 -19.11 1.27
C ILE A 112 -12.15 -20.19 1.01
N ILE A 113 -11.43 -20.63 2.05
CA ILE A 113 -10.46 -21.73 1.96
C ILE A 113 -11.16 -23.02 1.49
N ASN A 114 -12.34 -23.33 2.03
CA ASN A 114 -13.14 -24.50 1.65
C ASN A 114 -13.62 -24.49 0.19
N ALA A 115 -13.80 -23.30 -0.40
CA ALA A 115 -14.11 -23.15 -1.81
C ALA A 115 -12.89 -23.43 -2.71
N CYS A 116 -11.67 -23.34 -2.17
CA CYS A 116 -10.41 -23.75 -2.80
C CYS A 116 -10.17 -23.13 -4.19
N LYS A 117 -10.67 -21.91 -4.44
CA LYS A 117 -10.45 -21.24 -5.72
C LYS A 117 -9.06 -20.61 -5.72
N ILE A 118 -8.12 -21.23 -6.43
CA ILE A 118 -6.74 -20.75 -6.54
C ILE A 118 -6.55 -20.02 -7.87
N HIS A 119 -5.90 -18.86 -7.82
CA HIS A 119 -5.45 -18.11 -8.99
C HIS A 119 -3.96 -17.83 -8.89
N GLU A 120 -3.29 -17.81 -10.04
CA GLU A 120 -1.96 -17.23 -10.16
C GLU A 120 -2.11 -15.72 -10.30
N LEU A 121 -1.41 -14.99 -9.44
CA LEU A 121 -1.45 -13.54 -9.32
C LEU A 121 -0.05 -12.94 -9.50
N ASP A 122 -0.05 -11.69 -9.93
CA ASP A 122 1.15 -10.88 -10.08
C ASP A 122 1.66 -10.44 -8.71
N TYR A 123 2.97 -10.22 -8.61
CA TYR A 123 3.60 -9.52 -7.48
C TYR A 123 4.68 -8.58 -8.02
N GLY A 124 5.12 -7.62 -7.20
CA GLY A 124 6.17 -6.70 -7.60
C GLY A 124 7.49 -6.96 -6.89
N MET A 125 8.57 -6.46 -7.48
CA MET A 125 9.91 -6.44 -6.91
C MET A 125 10.38 -5.00 -6.89
N ILE A 126 10.86 -4.53 -5.74
CA ILE A 126 11.62 -3.29 -5.61
C ILE A 126 13.04 -3.65 -5.22
N ASN A 127 13.98 -3.41 -6.14
CA ASN A 127 15.31 -4.02 -6.13
C ASN A 127 15.19 -5.54 -5.94
N GLU A 128 15.73 -6.07 -4.84
CA GLU A 128 15.71 -7.50 -4.49
C GLU A 128 14.56 -7.87 -3.54
N HIS A 129 13.66 -6.93 -3.22
CA HIS A 129 12.61 -7.15 -2.23
C HIS A 129 11.24 -7.38 -2.89
N PRO A 130 10.59 -8.54 -2.67
CA PRO A 130 9.25 -8.78 -3.15
C PRO A 130 8.21 -7.99 -2.35
N PHE A 131 7.23 -7.43 -3.05
CA PHE A 131 6.04 -6.80 -2.47
C PHE A 131 4.78 -7.33 -3.14
N PHE A 132 3.71 -7.47 -2.36
CA PHE A 132 2.43 -8.02 -2.81
C PHE A 132 1.34 -6.96 -2.86
N CYS A 133 1.40 -5.96 -1.98
CA CYS A 133 0.50 -4.82 -1.98
C CYS A 133 1.13 -3.62 -2.67
N THR A 134 2.11 -3.01 -2.02
CA THR A 134 2.64 -1.71 -2.42
C THR A 134 4.10 -1.61 -2.02
N CYS A 135 4.91 -1.00 -2.88
CA CYS A 135 6.20 -0.46 -2.47
C CYS A 135 6.21 1.04 -2.73
N GLY A 136 7.24 1.72 -2.23
CA GLY A 136 7.37 3.14 -2.48
C GLY A 136 8.55 3.79 -1.81
N MET A 137 8.64 5.10 -2.02
CA MET A 137 9.67 5.96 -1.46
C MET A 137 9.13 7.36 -1.22
N GLY A 138 9.86 8.06 -0.37
CA GLY A 138 9.50 9.37 0.13
C GLY A 138 8.71 9.25 1.42
N PHE A 139 7.58 9.95 1.54
CA PHE A 139 6.88 10.06 2.81
C PHE A 139 6.39 8.71 3.37
N ASP A 140 5.88 7.82 2.52
CA ASP A 140 5.39 6.50 2.95
C ASP A 140 6.52 5.60 3.48
N ALA A 141 7.69 5.63 2.84
CA ALA A 141 8.90 4.95 3.32
C ALA A 141 9.43 5.57 4.62
N PHE A 142 9.42 6.90 4.73
CA PHE A 142 9.81 7.62 5.95
C PHE A 142 8.91 7.23 7.14
N ILE A 143 7.60 7.18 6.92
CA ILE A 143 6.64 6.74 7.93
C ILE A 143 6.86 5.28 8.33
N SER A 144 7.10 4.40 7.35
CA SER A 144 7.41 2.98 7.59
C SER A 144 8.65 2.83 8.49
N GLN A 145 9.72 3.61 8.22
CA GLN A 145 10.91 3.67 9.07
C GLN A 145 10.59 4.10 10.51
N LYS A 146 9.83 5.18 10.66
CA LYS A 146 9.45 5.69 11.99
C LYS A 146 8.61 4.69 12.78
N PHE A 147 7.74 3.92 12.13
CA PHE A 147 6.99 2.86 12.79
C PHE A 147 7.87 1.69 13.23
N ALA A 148 8.83 1.28 12.39
CA ALA A 148 9.77 0.24 12.75
C ALA A 148 10.62 0.65 13.97
N GLU A 149 11.04 1.92 14.04
CA GLU A 149 11.80 2.48 15.18
C GLU A 149 10.95 2.61 16.47
N ALA A 150 9.65 2.92 16.35
CA ALA A 150 8.82 3.27 17.51
C ALA A 150 8.37 2.06 18.38
N GLY A 151 8.39 0.84 17.85
CA GLY A 151 8.08 -0.40 18.60
C GLY A 151 6.66 -0.52 19.19
N LYS A 152 5.80 0.51 19.09
CA LYS A 152 4.43 0.54 19.62
C LYS A 152 3.41 0.52 18.49
N ARG A 153 2.40 -0.36 18.62
CA ARG A 153 1.34 -0.57 17.62
C ARG A 153 0.02 0.07 18.07
N GLY A 154 -0.61 0.89 17.22
CA GLY A 154 -1.94 1.45 17.48
C GLY A 154 -2.35 2.58 16.53
N LEU A 155 -3.66 2.75 16.28
CA LEU A 155 -4.22 3.77 15.37
C LEU A 155 -4.01 5.22 15.83
N ILE A 156 -3.99 5.48 17.15
CA ILE A 156 -3.83 6.83 17.72
C ILE A 156 -2.38 7.29 17.58
N THR A 157 -1.41 6.44 17.97
CA THR A 157 0.01 6.66 17.73
C THR A 157 0.31 6.79 16.24
N TYR A 158 -0.47 6.11 15.38
CA TYR A 158 -0.33 6.21 13.93
C TYR A 158 -0.69 7.60 13.41
N ALA A 159 -1.84 8.15 13.80
CA ALA A 159 -2.28 9.47 13.36
C ALA A 159 -1.36 10.59 13.89
N GLU A 160 -0.98 10.55 15.16
CA GLU A 160 -0.09 11.54 15.78
C GLU A 160 1.29 11.56 15.11
N LYS A 161 1.90 10.39 14.89
CA LYS A 161 3.22 10.30 14.27
C LYS A 161 3.18 10.68 12.79
N VAL A 162 2.13 10.32 12.06
CA VAL A 162 1.96 10.75 10.65
C VAL A 162 1.82 12.27 10.57
N LEU A 163 1.08 12.90 11.49
CA LEU A 163 0.92 14.35 11.50
C LEU A 163 2.23 15.08 11.85
N GLU A 164 2.93 14.62 12.89
CA GLU A 164 4.22 15.18 13.33
C GLU A 164 5.29 15.01 12.25
N ALA A 165 5.40 13.81 11.68
CA ALA A 165 6.34 13.48 10.61
C ALA A 165 6.01 14.23 9.29
N GLY A 166 4.72 14.36 8.95
CA GLY A 166 4.26 15.03 7.74
C GLY A 166 4.65 16.50 7.66
N LEU A 167 4.65 17.20 8.80
CA LEU A 167 5.05 18.60 8.88
C LEU A 167 6.56 18.81 8.72
N GLN A 168 7.37 17.80 9.04
CA GLN A 168 8.84 17.88 8.98
C GLN A 168 9.43 17.30 7.69
N TYR A 169 8.69 16.42 7.01
CA TYR A 169 9.18 15.74 5.83
C TYR A 169 9.39 16.72 4.66
N LYS A 170 10.55 16.59 4.00
CA LYS A 170 10.93 17.41 2.85
C LYS A 170 10.81 16.58 1.58
N PRO A 171 9.92 16.95 0.65
CA PRO A 171 9.81 16.28 -0.64
C PRO A 171 11.10 16.36 -1.46
N GLU A 172 11.43 15.25 -2.10
CA GLU A 172 12.61 15.11 -2.96
C GLU A 172 12.24 15.18 -4.44
N THR A 173 13.25 15.32 -5.30
CA THR A 173 13.10 15.22 -6.75
C THR A 173 13.65 13.89 -7.22
N TYR A 174 12.84 13.19 -8.00
CA TYR A 174 13.12 11.87 -8.53
C TYR A 174 13.15 11.95 -10.05
N LYS A 175 14.16 11.37 -10.68
CA LYS A 175 14.18 11.08 -12.11
C LYS A 175 13.57 9.71 -12.31
N ILE A 176 12.47 9.64 -13.03
CA ILE A 176 11.71 8.42 -13.27
C ILE A 176 11.89 8.05 -14.74
N GLU A 177 12.31 6.82 -14.98
CA GLU A 177 12.53 6.24 -16.30
C GLU A 177 11.53 5.10 -16.50
N VAL A 178 10.74 5.19 -17.56
CA VAL A 178 9.74 4.21 -17.96
C VAL A 178 9.89 4.01 -19.46
N ASP A 179 10.12 2.77 -19.89
CA ASP A 179 10.44 2.45 -21.28
C ASP A 179 11.62 3.29 -21.79
N GLU A 180 11.40 4.15 -22.80
CA GLU A 180 12.41 5.07 -23.36
C GLU A 180 12.26 6.53 -22.87
N GLU A 181 11.27 6.79 -22.01
CA GLU A 181 10.97 8.13 -21.52
C GLU A 181 11.59 8.37 -20.14
N SER A 182 12.09 9.60 -19.92
CA SER A 182 12.59 10.02 -18.62
C SER A 182 12.02 11.37 -18.23
N VAL A 183 11.43 11.43 -17.03
CA VAL A 183 10.82 12.65 -16.49
C VAL A 183 11.26 12.87 -15.05
N SER A 184 11.56 14.12 -14.70
CA SER A 184 11.86 14.51 -13.33
C SER A 184 10.60 15.03 -12.62
N HIS A 185 10.30 14.48 -11.45
CA HIS A 185 9.18 14.89 -10.62
C HIS A 185 9.64 15.21 -9.21
N LYS A 186 9.21 16.37 -8.69
CA LYS A 186 9.26 16.63 -7.26
C LYS A 186 8.07 15.91 -6.62
N ALA A 187 8.32 14.97 -5.73
CA ALA A 187 7.30 14.11 -5.16
C ALA A 187 7.36 14.11 -3.62
N PHE A 188 6.18 14.23 -3.00
CA PHE A 188 5.99 13.94 -1.60
C PHE A 188 6.15 12.44 -1.34
N LEU A 189 5.54 11.61 -2.19
CA LEU A 189 5.79 10.17 -2.25
C LEU A 189 5.63 9.64 -3.67
N ILE A 190 6.26 8.51 -3.93
CA ILE A 190 6.02 7.67 -5.12
C ILE A 190 5.66 6.29 -4.61
N SER A 191 4.47 5.80 -4.95
CA SER A 191 4.03 4.44 -4.63
C SER A 191 3.82 3.63 -5.90
N CYS A 192 4.32 2.41 -5.93
CA CYS A 192 4.00 1.41 -6.95
C CYS A 192 3.09 0.36 -6.31
N ALA A 193 1.91 0.17 -6.89
CA ALA A 193 0.82 -0.58 -6.30
C ALA A 193 0.46 -1.78 -7.19
N ASN A 194 0.59 -2.98 -6.62
CA ASN A 194 0.05 -4.22 -7.18
C ASN A 194 -1.34 -4.52 -6.57
N ALA A 195 -1.57 -4.06 -5.33
CA ALA A 195 -2.87 -4.04 -4.66
C ALA A 195 -3.36 -2.61 -4.43
N SER A 196 -4.66 -2.48 -4.23
CA SER A 196 -5.36 -1.19 -4.31
C SER A 196 -5.20 -0.27 -3.09
N GLN A 197 -4.69 -0.78 -1.97
CA GLN A 197 -4.70 -0.08 -0.68
C GLN A 197 -3.50 -0.48 0.18
N TYR A 198 -3.09 0.41 1.08
CA TYR A 198 -2.10 0.11 2.12
C TYR A 198 -2.68 -0.80 3.21
N GLY A 199 -3.98 -0.69 3.48
CA GLY A 199 -4.66 -1.36 4.58
C GLY A 199 -5.72 -0.45 5.20
N ASN A 200 -6.60 -1.03 6.02
CA ASN A 200 -7.67 -0.29 6.71
C ASN A 200 -8.53 0.63 5.80
N ASN A 201 -8.73 0.24 4.54
CA ASN A 201 -9.46 1.02 3.52
C ASN A 201 -8.80 2.35 3.11
N ALA A 202 -7.50 2.53 3.35
CA ALA A 202 -6.73 3.65 2.80
C ALA A 202 -6.25 3.29 1.39
N TYR A 203 -6.97 3.75 0.35
CA TYR A 203 -6.70 3.41 -1.04
C TYR A 203 -5.69 4.37 -1.67
N ILE A 204 -4.54 3.83 -2.09
CA ILE A 204 -3.53 4.57 -2.86
C ILE A 204 -3.78 4.46 -4.37
N ALA A 205 -4.20 3.28 -4.84
CA ALA A 205 -4.49 2.99 -6.23
C ALA A 205 -5.78 2.15 -6.33
N PRO A 206 -6.97 2.75 -6.16
CA PRO A 206 -8.25 2.01 -6.12
C PRO A 206 -8.47 1.02 -7.28
N GLN A 207 -7.93 1.36 -8.45
CA GLN A 207 -8.03 0.59 -9.69
C GLN A 207 -7.02 -0.56 -9.83
N ALA A 208 -6.06 -0.69 -8.93
CA ALA A 208 -4.99 -1.69 -9.04
C ALA A 208 -5.53 -3.12 -9.09
N SER A 209 -4.82 -3.98 -9.82
CA SER A 209 -5.19 -5.37 -10.03
C SER A 209 -3.96 -6.26 -10.04
N MET A 210 -3.93 -7.26 -9.18
CA MET A 210 -2.86 -8.27 -9.14
C MET A 210 -2.94 -9.31 -10.27
N SER A 211 -3.54 -8.97 -11.42
CA SER A 211 -3.79 -9.93 -12.49
C SER A 211 -3.88 -9.33 -13.88
N ASP A 212 -3.57 -8.02 -14.02
CA ASP A 212 -3.58 -7.34 -15.32
C ASP A 212 -2.17 -7.24 -15.93
N GLY A 213 -1.15 -7.80 -15.26
CA GLY A 213 0.23 -7.77 -15.72
C GLY A 213 0.84 -6.37 -15.70
N LEU A 214 0.31 -5.45 -14.90
CA LEU A 214 0.82 -4.09 -14.71
C LEU A 214 0.84 -3.70 -13.22
N MET A 215 1.70 -2.76 -12.86
CA MET A 215 1.63 -2.04 -11.58
C MET A 215 1.10 -0.62 -11.80
N ASP A 216 0.28 -0.15 -10.87
CA ASP A 216 -0.19 1.24 -10.83
C ASP A 216 0.84 2.09 -10.09
N VAL A 217 1.45 3.04 -10.79
CA VAL A 217 2.40 4.01 -10.21
C VAL A 217 1.64 5.28 -9.86
N VAL A 218 1.79 5.72 -8.62
CA VAL A 218 1.15 6.92 -8.06
C VAL A 218 2.26 7.87 -7.60
N ILE A 219 2.37 9.02 -8.25
CA ILE A 219 3.25 10.10 -7.84
C ILE A 219 2.39 11.16 -7.19
N MET A 220 2.62 11.38 -5.90
CA MET A 220 1.97 12.44 -5.14
C MET A 220 2.90 13.64 -5.07
N GLU A 221 2.51 14.76 -5.67
CA GLU A 221 3.25 16.01 -5.63
C GLU A 221 3.18 16.67 -4.25
N PRO A 222 4.11 17.57 -3.92
CA PRO A 222 4.02 18.38 -2.71
C PRO A 222 2.71 19.15 -2.61
N PHE A 223 2.13 19.11 -1.42
CA PHE A 223 0.89 19.79 -1.06
C PHE A 223 1.09 20.57 0.25
N ASP A 224 0.24 21.57 0.49
CA ASP A 224 0.26 22.34 1.72
C ASP A 224 -0.64 21.76 2.81
N ALA A 225 -0.53 22.27 4.05
CA ALA A 225 -1.29 21.77 5.19
C ALA A 225 -2.82 21.89 5.02
N LEU A 226 -3.31 22.75 4.11
CA LEU A 226 -4.72 22.96 3.86
C LEU A 226 -5.25 21.99 2.78
N GLU A 227 -4.37 21.48 1.92
CA GLU A 227 -4.65 20.41 0.96
C GLU A 227 -4.63 19.00 1.60
N ALA A 228 -3.91 18.84 2.72
CA ALA A 228 -3.71 17.54 3.39
C ALA A 228 -5.02 16.82 3.81
N PRO A 229 -6.03 17.49 4.42
CA PRO A 229 -7.28 16.82 4.79
C PRO A 229 -8.02 16.25 3.59
N GLN A 230 -7.99 16.93 2.44
CA GLN A 230 -8.64 16.45 1.24
C GLN A 230 -7.95 15.20 0.69
N ILE A 231 -6.62 15.18 0.65
CA ILE A 231 -5.87 14.00 0.22
C ILE A 231 -6.25 12.78 1.07
N ALA A 232 -6.37 12.97 2.39
CA ALA A 232 -6.84 11.91 3.28
C ALA A 232 -8.27 11.46 2.92
N ILE A 233 -9.20 12.40 2.71
CA ILE A 233 -10.58 12.08 2.27
C ILE A 233 -10.55 11.27 0.96
N ASP A 234 -9.80 11.73 -0.03
CA ASP A 234 -9.69 11.11 -1.35
C ASP A 234 -9.15 9.67 -1.29
N MET A 235 -8.22 9.39 -0.37
CA MET A 235 -7.71 8.04 -0.11
C MET A 235 -8.80 7.11 0.44
N PHE A 236 -9.67 7.59 1.33
CA PHE A 236 -10.73 6.76 1.93
C PHE A 236 -12.00 6.69 1.07
N SER A 237 -12.26 7.69 0.23
CA SER A 237 -13.37 7.73 -0.72
C SER A 237 -13.06 7.02 -2.05
N LYS A 238 -11.80 6.62 -2.28
CA LYS A 238 -11.31 5.99 -3.53
C LYS A 238 -11.28 6.96 -4.72
N THR A 239 -11.11 8.25 -4.46
CA THR A 239 -11.08 9.31 -5.47
C THR A 239 -9.70 9.96 -5.63
N LEU A 240 -8.66 9.37 -5.03
CA LEU A 240 -7.30 9.91 -5.06
C LEU A 240 -6.79 10.21 -6.48
N ASN A 241 -7.12 9.38 -7.46
CA ASN A 241 -6.73 9.60 -8.86
C ASN A 241 -7.37 10.84 -9.52
N LYS A 242 -8.38 11.47 -8.89
CA LYS A 242 -8.99 12.72 -9.36
C LYS A 242 -8.28 13.96 -8.82
N ASN A 243 -7.45 13.81 -7.80
CA ASN A 243 -6.81 14.94 -7.14
C ASN A 243 -5.69 15.50 -8.04
N SER A 244 -5.66 16.83 -8.23
CA SER A 244 -4.67 17.51 -9.08
C SER A 244 -3.20 17.29 -8.67
N LYS A 245 -2.95 16.88 -7.42
CA LYS A 245 -1.61 16.55 -6.90
C LYS A 245 -1.16 15.13 -7.22
N ILE A 246 -2.02 14.34 -7.86
CA ILE A 246 -1.80 12.92 -8.06
C ILE A 246 -1.62 12.68 -9.55
N LYS A 247 -0.47 12.12 -9.91
CA LYS A 247 -0.20 11.61 -11.25
C LYS A 247 -0.19 10.10 -11.18
N THR A 248 -0.88 9.46 -12.11
CA THR A 248 -0.96 7.99 -12.17
C THR A 248 -0.67 7.48 -13.56
N PHE A 249 0.09 6.39 -13.66
CA PHE A 249 0.27 5.63 -14.89
C PHE A 249 0.48 4.15 -14.55
N LYS A 250 0.46 3.29 -15.57
CA LYS A 250 0.69 1.86 -15.41
C LYS A 250 1.94 1.43 -16.17
N THR A 251 2.73 0.53 -15.60
CA THR A 251 3.90 -0.04 -16.26
C THR A 251 4.20 -1.45 -15.74
N LYS A 252 5.08 -2.19 -16.41
CA LYS A 252 5.69 -3.43 -15.90
C LYS A 252 7.03 -3.19 -15.23
N HIS A 253 7.70 -2.10 -15.57
CA HIS A 253 9.05 -1.81 -15.14
C HIS A 253 9.25 -0.30 -15.09
N LEU A 254 9.91 0.17 -14.05
CA LEU A 254 10.38 1.55 -13.94
C LEU A 254 11.68 1.59 -13.17
N ARG A 255 12.52 2.57 -13.51
CA ARG A 255 13.70 2.93 -12.72
C ARG A 255 13.51 4.31 -12.14
N ILE A 256 13.93 4.46 -10.90
CA ILE A 256 13.88 5.74 -10.19
C ILE A 256 15.28 6.06 -9.70
N HIS A 257 15.73 7.27 -10.00
CA HIS A 257 16.96 7.82 -9.47
C HIS A 257 16.65 9.03 -8.57
N ARG A 258 17.25 9.06 -7.38
CA ARG A 258 17.20 10.18 -6.42
C ARG A 258 18.60 10.69 -6.12
N SER A 259 18.69 11.91 -5.58
CA SER A 259 19.99 12.59 -5.39
C SER A 259 20.96 11.92 -4.40
N ALA A 260 20.46 11.08 -3.49
CA ALA A 260 21.27 10.40 -2.48
C ALA A 260 20.60 9.07 -2.05
N PRO A 261 21.35 8.14 -1.42
CA PRO A 261 20.77 6.97 -0.76
C PRO A 261 19.70 7.35 0.28
N GLY A 262 18.77 6.43 0.53
CA GLY A 262 17.64 6.69 1.42
C GLY A 262 16.74 5.46 1.61
N VAL A 263 15.63 5.65 2.31
CA VAL A 263 14.71 4.57 2.63
C VAL A 263 13.72 4.34 1.48
N ILE A 264 13.43 3.08 1.22
CA ILE A 264 12.27 2.59 0.47
C ILE A 264 11.44 1.72 1.41
N HIS A 265 10.18 1.44 1.05
CA HIS A 265 9.40 0.40 1.72
C HIS A 265 8.84 -0.62 0.74
N PHE A 266 8.59 -1.82 1.24
CA PHE A 266 7.87 -2.89 0.56
C PHE A 266 6.86 -3.50 1.56
N ASP A 267 5.57 -3.43 1.22
CA ASP A 267 4.45 -3.83 2.08
C ASP A 267 4.49 -3.25 3.50
N GLY A 268 5.06 -2.05 3.66
CA GLY A 268 5.20 -1.35 4.94
C GLY A 268 6.48 -1.67 5.72
N ASP A 269 7.32 -2.59 5.24
CA ASP A 269 8.64 -2.85 5.83
C ASP A 269 9.69 -1.91 5.19
N PRO A 270 10.42 -1.11 5.99
CA PRO A 270 11.41 -0.15 5.49
C PRO A 270 12.78 -0.81 5.27
N VAL A 271 13.51 -0.36 4.24
CA VAL A 271 14.91 -0.72 4.02
C VAL A 271 15.71 0.44 3.42
N MET A 272 16.96 0.59 3.86
CA MET A 272 17.90 1.56 3.28
C MET A 272 18.45 1.01 1.96
N THR A 273 18.45 1.83 0.91
CA THR A 273 19.01 1.45 -0.40
C THR A 273 19.73 2.62 -1.07
N GLY A 274 20.37 2.35 -2.20
CA GLY A 274 21.12 3.33 -2.98
C GLY A 274 20.25 4.43 -3.60
N ALA A 275 20.90 5.23 -4.45
CA ALA A 275 20.24 6.30 -5.20
C ALA A 275 19.39 5.78 -6.37
N ASP A 276 19.76 4.62 -6.92
CA ASP A 276 19.06 3.95 -8.02
C ASP A 276 18.15 2.85 -7.48
N ILE A 277 16.90 2.87 -7.93
CA ILE A 277 15.86 1.92 -7.55
C ILE A 277 15.27 1.32 -8.82
N ASP A 278 15.26 -0.01 -8.91
CA ASP A 278 14.63 -0.76 -10.00
C ASP A 278 13.33 -1.39 -9.48
N ILE A 279 12.21 -1.15 -10.17
CA ILE A 279 10.91 -1.67 -9.75
C ILE A 279 10.30 -2.42 -10.93
N LYS A 280 10.02 -3.71 -10.76
CA LYS A 280 9.50 -4.58 -11.82
C LYS A 280 8.35 -5.46 -11.34
N LEU A 281 7.44 -5.78 -12.25
CA LEU A 281 6.34 -6.69 -12.02
C LEU A 281 6.75 -8.10 -12.43
N ILE A 282 6.40 -9.08 -11.61
CA ILE A 282 6.53 -10.49 -11.91
C ILE A 282 5.13 -11.05 -12.17
N ASN A 283 4.88 -11.41 -13.42
CA ASN A 283 3.58 -11.90 -13.89
C ASN A 283 3.29 -13.30 -13.30
N LYS A 284 2.12 -13.47 -12.69
CA LYS A 284 1.60 -14.77 -12.19
C LYS A 284 2.57 -15.55 -11.31
N GLY A 285 3.40 -14.84 -10.55
CA GLY A 285 4.49 -15.44 -9.77
C GLY A 285 4.06 -16.07 -8.44
N ILE A 286 2.82 -15.87 -7.98
CA ILE A 286 2.31 -16.45 -6.73
C ILE A 286 0.92 -17.04 -6.91
N ARG A 287 0.68 -18.20 -6.30
CA ARG A 287 -0.66 -18.82 -6.22
C ARG A 287 -1.36 -18.36 -4.96
N VAL A 288 -2.62 -17.95 -5.09
CA VAL A 288 -3.41 -17.42 -3.97
C VAL A 288 -4.82 -18.00 -4.00
N VAL A 289 -5.31 -18.43 -2.84
CA VAL A 289 -6.73 -18.74 -2.61
C VAL A 289 -7.51 -17.44 -2.57
N VAL A 290 -8.37 -17.21 -3.55
CA VAL A 290 -9.15 -15.99 -3.71
C VAL A 290 -10.60 -16.18 -3.28
N ASN A 291 -11.28 -15.08 -2.94
CA ASN A 291 -12.72 -15.10 -2.68
C ASN A 291 -13.51 -15.22 -4.00
N PRO A 292 -14.18 -16.36 -4.30
CA PRO A 292 -14.95 -16.52 -5.54
C PRO A 292 -16.19 -15.61 -5.58
N ASN A 293 -16.64 -15.11 -4.44
CA ASN A 293 -17.80 -14.23 -4.31
C ASN A 293 -17.39 -12.75 -4.18
N GLY A 294 -16.11 -12.43 -4.40
CA GLY A 294 -15.59 -11.08 -4.26
C GLY A 294 -16.04 -10.16 -5.40
N ASN A 295 -16.89 -9.18 -5.09
CA ASN A 295 -17.27 -8.15 -6.06
C ASN A 295 -16.22 -7.03 -6.13
N LYS A 296 -15.35 -7.03 -7.15
CA LYS A 296 -14.32 -5.99 -7.34
C LYS A 296 -14.88 -4.57 -7.51
N ALA A 297 -16.15 -4.40 -7.89
CA ALA A 297 -16.78 -3.08 -8.03
C ALA A 297 -16.80 -2.30 -6.70
N VAL A 298 -16.72 -2.97 -5.55
CA VAL A 298 -16.64 -2.30 -4.24
C VAL A 298 -15.36 -1.48 -4.06
N ARG A 299 -14.34 -1.67 -4.91
CA ARG A 299 -13.11 -0.85 -4.90
C ARG A 299 -13.26 0.46 -5.68
N LYS A 300 -14.36 0.65 -6.40
CA LYS A 300 -14.66 1.90 -7.11
C LYS A 300 -15.41 2.89 -6.19
N PRO A 301 -15.20 4.21 -6.37
CA PRO A 301 -15.99 5.22 -5.69
C PRO A 301 -17.46 5.16 -6.15
N ASN A 302 -18.39 5.43 -5.24
CA ASN A 302 -19.80 5.59 -5.59
C ASN A 302 -20.09 7.00 -6.17
N PHE A 303 -21.29 7.22 -6.68
CA PHE A 303 -21.67 8.50 -7.29
C PHE A 303 -21.48 9.69 -6.33
N ILE A 304 -21.88 9.56 -5.07
CA ILE A 304 -21.76 10.62 -4.06
C ILE A 304 -20.29 10.97 -3.79
N GLN A 305 -19.44 9.94 -3.61
CA GLN A 305 -18.00 10.09 -3.42
C GLN A 305 -17.35 10.79 -4.61
N ASN A 306 -17.74 10.41 -5.83
CA ASN A 306 -17.25 11.03 -7.05
C ASN A 306 -17.62 12.52 -7.13
N SER A 307 -18.90 12.86 -6.94
CA SER A 307 -19.38 14.24 -7.05
C SER A 307 -18.78 15.14 -5.96
N ALA A 308 -18.61 14.63 -4.75
CA ALA A 308 -17.97 15.37 -3.66
C ALA A 308 -16.50 15.70 -3.96
N ALA A 309 -15.75 14.75 -4.54
CA ALA A 309 -14.37 14.98 -4.94
C ALA A 309 -14.26 16.01 -6.07
N ASP A 310 -15.14 15.94 -7.07
CA ASP A 310 -15.15 16.87 -8.21
C ASP A 310 -15.41 18.31 -7.74
N LEU A 311 -16.43 18.51 -6.89
CA LEU A 311 -16.74 19.83 -6.31
C LEU A 311 -15.56 20.42 -5.53
N PHE A 312 -14.87 19.59 -4.74
CA PHE A 312 -13.75 20.07 -3.94
C PHE A 312 -12.55 20.48 -4.81
N ASN A 313 -12.28 19.71 -5.87
CA ASN A 313 -11.23 20.06 -6.83
C ASN A 313 -11.51 21.39 -7.54
N GLU A 314 -12.75 21.66 -7.91
CA GLU A 314 -13.16 22.96 -8.47
C GLU A 314 -12.92 24.11 -7.47
N LEU A 315 -13.33 23.94 -6.21
CA LEU A 315 -13.12 24.94 -5.16
C LEU A 315 -11.63 25.23 -4.93
N ASN A 316 -10.80 24.18 -4.95
CA ASN A 316 -9.35 24.32 -4.82
C ASN A 316 -8.73 25.05 -6.01
N ALA A 317 -9.16 24.75 -7.24
CA ALA A 317 -8.69 25.45 -8.43
C ALA A 317 -9.01 26.96 -8.35
N ILE A 318 -10.25 27.30 -7.96
CA ILE A 318 -10.68 28.68 -7.74
C ILE A 318 -9.82 29.36 -6.67
N ARG A 319 -9.58 28.68 -5.54
CA ARG A 319 -8.76 29.20 -4.45
C ARG A 319 -7.32 29.48 -4.90
N HIS A 320 -6.69 28.55 -5.62
CA HIS A 320 -5.34 28.74 -6.15
C HIS A 320 -5.28 29.92 -7.13
N ASP A 321 -6.30 30.10 -7.95
CA ASP A 321 -6.41 31.26 -8.83
C ASP A 321 -6.57 32.58 -8.07
N ILE A 322 -7.38 32.61 -7.02
CA ILE A 322 -7.51 33.78 -6.13
C ILE A 322 -6.15 34.09 -5.49
N GLN A 323 -5.47 33.10 -4.90
CA GLN A 323 -4.16 33.29 -4.29
C GLN A 323 -3.11 33.80 -5.29
N ARG A 324 -3.11 33.28 -6.52
CA ARG A 324 -2.24 33.76 -7.61
C ARG A 324 -2.53 35.22 -7.97
N ARG A 325 -3.81 35.61 -8.08
CA ARG A 325 -4.22 37.00 -8.34
C ARG A 325 -3.82 37.93 -7.20
N THR A 326 -4.04 37.53 -5.95
CA THR A 326 -3.65 38.31 -4.77
C THR A 326 -2.13 38.48 -4.68
N ARG A 327 -1.34 37.43 -4.94
CA ARG A 327 0.13 37.53 -5.02
C ARG A 327 0.59 38.48 -6.12
N ARG A 328 -0.01 38.41 -7.32
CA ARG A 328 0.29 39.36 -8.42
C ARG A 328 -0.05 40.79 -8.03
N GLY A 329 -1.20 41.02 -7.39
CA GLY A 329 -1.59 42.33 -6.86
C GLY A 329 -0.59 42.88 -5.84
N LEU A 330 -0.18 42.06 -4.86
CA LEU A 330 0.85 42.43 -3.87
C LEU A 330 2.20 42.77 -4.51
N ILE A 331 2.62 42.03 -5.54
CA ILE A 331 3.85 42.33 -6.29
C ILE A 331 3.73 43.66 -7.03
N LEU A 332 2.59 43.91 -7.71
CA LEU A 332 2.34 45.18 -8.40
C LEU A 332 2.34 46.36 -7.41
N THR A 333 1.67 46.22 -6.26
CA THR A 333 1.64 47.26 -5.23
C THR A 333 3.04 47.57 -4.70
N ARG A 334 3.87 46.55 -4.43
CA ARG A 334 5.28 46.74 -4.04
C ARG A 334 6.11 47.41 -5.15
N MET A 335 5.87 47.06 -6.41
CA MET A 335 6.54 47.71 -7.55
C MET A 335 6.13 49.19 -7.69
N LEU A 336 4.84 49.50 -7.52
CA LEU A 336 4.31 50.87 -7.55
C LEU A 336 4.87 51.70 -6.38
N GLN A 337 4.86 51.16 -5.16
CA GLN A 337 5.48 51.82 -3.99
C GLN A 337 6.97 52.11 -4.21
N LYS A 338 7.72 51.17 -4.80
CA LYS A 338 9.14 51.37 -5.11
C LYS A 338 9.37 52.43 -6.21
N LYS A 339 8.42 52.58 -7.14
CA LYS A 339 8.47 53.58 -8.22
C LYS A 339 8.06 54.98 -7.73
N ILE A 340 7.12 55.06 -6.79
CA ILE A 340 6.68 56.31 -6.14
C ILE A 340 7.75 56.78 -5.13
N GLY A 341 8.34 55.86 -4.34
CA GLY A 341 9.42 56.18 -3.40
C GLY A 341 10.74 56.60 -4.08
N ARG A 342 10.92 56.30 -5.36
CA ARG A 342 12.04 56.84 -6.18
C ARG A 342 11.74 58.20 -6.81
N LYS A 343 10.52 58.72 -6.72
CA LYS A 343 10.08 59.98 -7.33
C LYS A 343 9.97 61.17 -6.36
N LEU A 344 10.39 61.02 -5.11
CA LEU A 344 10.55 62.15 -4.17
C LEU A 344 12.05 62.41 -3.94
N PRO A 345 12.72 63.19 -4.81
CA PRO A 345 13.91 63.93 -4.39
C PRO A 345 13.46 65.05 -3.46
N GLY A 346 14.30 65.35 -2.46
CA GLY A 346 13.99 66.25 -1.36
C GLY A 346 13.38 67.59 -1.78
N ILE A 347 12.42 68.01 -0.95
CA ILE A 347 12.15 69.42 -0.68
C ILE A 347 12.57 69.63 0.78
#